data_AF-A0A7V6R722-F1
#
_entry.id   AF-A0A7V6R722-F1
#
_cell.length_a   1.000
_cell.length_b   1.000
_cell.length_c   1.000
_cell.angle_alpha   90.00
_cell.angle_beta   90.00
_cell.angle_gamma   90.00
#
_symmetry.space_group_name_H-M   'P 1'
#
loop_
_entity.id
_entity.type
_entity.pdbx_description
1 polymer ?
#
loop_
_entity_poly.entity_id
_entity_poly.type
_entity_poly.pdbx_seq_one_letter_code
_entity_poly.pdbx_strand_id
1 'polypeptide(L)'
;MKVANVLKDSLSKSKGYGYVIYNDVEDLITSSLYLSEERFFENNYEKHIGFSINLKDNYPITYTINVFQANKTKELHNDIAIEVLKAIFDNESQKAISEFNKRLEAAIKGEEVKEEWITINGKPVRFGATGYDCFMISVWKYKPEVQ
;
A
#
# COMPACT_ATOMS: atom_id res chain seq x y z
N MET A 1 8.17 12.91 4.87
CA MET A 1 8.37 13.47 3.50
C MET A 1 9.04 12.51 2.51
N LYS A 2 10.19 11.86 2.79
CA LYS A 2 10.89 10.94 1.83
C LYS A 2 9.94 9.97 1.10
N VAL A 3 9.11 9.22 1.85
CA VAL A 3 8.17 8.24 1.27
C VAL A 3 7.10 8.88 0.38
N ALA A 4 6.59 10.06 0.75
CA ALA A 4 5.59 10.77 -0.05
C ALA A 4 6.16 11.25 -1.39
N ASN A 5 7.40 11.72 -1.41
CA ASN A 5 8.08 12.10 -2.64
C ASN A 5 8.29 10.86 -3.53
N VAL A 6 8.75 9.74 -2.96
CA VAL A 6 8.89 8.48 -3.73
C VAL A 6 7.56 8.01 -4.30
N LEU A 7 6.48 8.08 -3.52
CA LEU A 7 5.14 7.75 -4.00
C LEU A 7 4.75 8.63 -5.19
N LYS A 8 4.88 9.96 -5.07
CA LYS A 8 4.56 10.91 -6.14
C LYS A 8 5.41 10.68 -7.39
N ASP A 9 6.73 10.55 -7.23
CA ASP A 9 7.68 10.42 -8.33
C ASP A 9 7.57 9.07 -9.04
N SER A 10 7.05 8.04 -8.35
CA SER A 10 6.84 6.72 -8.94
C SER A 10 5.52 6.57 -9.67
N LEU A 11 4.55 7.50 -9.56
CA LEU A 11 3.24 7.37 -10.23
C LEU A 11 3.37 7.16 -11.76
N SER A 12 4.37 7.77 -12.40
CA SER A 12 4.67 7.61 -13.82
C SER A 12 5.15 6.21 -14.22
N LYS A 13 5.55 5.37 -13.25
CA LYS A 13 5.91 3.96 -13.48
C LYS A 13 4.67 3.08 -13.61
N SER A 14 3.48 3.60 -13.31
CA SER A 14 2.25 2.86 -13.55
C SER A 14 1.98 2.74 -15.05
N LYS A 15 1.46 1.58 -15.48
CA LYS A 15 0.85 1.42 -16.80
C LYS A 15 -0.62 1.89 -16.85
N GLY A 16 -1.19 2.26 -15.70
CA GLY A 16 -2.51 2.84 -15.58
C GLY A 16 -2.42 4.30 -15.14
N TYR A 17 -3.36 4.75 -14.31
CA TYR A 17 -3.41 6.12 -13.81
C TYR A 17 -3.22 6.18 -12.30
N GLY A 18 -2.36 7.08 -11.83
CA GLY A 18 -2.12 7.31 -10.42
C GLY A 18 -2.59 8.70 -10.00
N TYR A 19 -3.42 8.76 -8.96
CA TYR A 19 -3.86 10.00 -8.35
C TYR A 19 -3.28 10.12 -6.94
N VAL A 20 -2.83 11.31 -6.56
CA VAL A 20 -2.32 11.61 -5.21
C VAL A 20 -2.90 12.93 -4.72
N ILE A 21 -3.32 12.97 -3.46
CA ILE A 21 -3.89 14.14 -2.80
C ILE A 21 -3.33 14.27 -1.38
N TYR A 22 -3.14 15.52 -0.96
CA TYR A 22 -2.90 15.89 0.43
C TYR A 22 -4.20 16.44 1.04
N ASN A 23 -4.62 15.86 2.16
CA ASN A 23 -5.70 16.35 3.01
C ASN A 23 -5.07 17.12 4.18
N ASP A 24 -5.26 18.43 4.22
CA ASP A 24 -4.70 19.35 5.23
C ASP A 24 -5.39 19.22 6.59
N VAL A 25 -6.70 18.93 6.62
CA VAL A 25 -7.46 18.69 7.85
C VAL A 25 -6.96 17.44 8.57
N GLU A 26 -6.75 16.37 7.82
CA GLU A 26 -6.29 15.08 8.36
C GLU A 26 -4.77 14.98 8.47
N ASP A 27 -4.04 15.90 7.84
CA ASP A 27 -2.58 15.85 7.62
C ASP A 27 -2.16 14.46 7.10
N LEU A 28 -2.79 14.11 5.98
CA LEU A 28 -2.79 12.78 5.38
C LEU A 28 -2.53 12.89 3.88
N ILE A 29 -1.54 12.15 3.38
CA ILE A 29 -1.34 11.97 1.95
C ILE A 29 -1.97 10.64 1.55
N THR A 30 -2.87 10.66 0.57
CA THR A 30 -3.44 9.44 -0.01
C THR A 30 -3.14 9.36 -1.49
N SER A 31 -2.97 8.14 -1.99
CA SER A 31 -2.91 7.84 -3.40
C SER A 31 -3.81 6.66 -3.74
N SER A 32 -4.37 6.66 -4.93
CA SER A 32 -5.11 5.54 -5.50
C SER A 32 -4.71 5.37 -6.95
N LEU A 33 -4.60 4.11 -7.39
CA LEU A 33 -4.28 3.78 -8.77
C LEU A 33 -5.43 3.03 -9.45
N TYR A 34 -5.56 3.32 -10.73
CA TYR A 34 -6.71 3.00 -11.57
C TYR A 34 -6.24 2.47 -12.92
N LEU A 35 -7.19 1.92 -13.70
CA LEU A 35 -6.93 1.45 -15.05
C LEU A 35 -6.44 2.56 -15.99
N SER A 36 -7.11 3.72 -15.97
CA SER A 36 -6.80 4.88 -16.80
C SER A 36 -7.35 6.17 -16.16
N GLU A 37 -6.95 7.32 -16.69
CA GLU A 37 -7.46 8.63 -16.25
C GLU A 37 -8.95 8.78 -16.55
N GLU A 38 -9.40 8.35 -17.74
CA GLU A 38 -10.81 8.32 -18.12
C GLU A 38 -11.63 7.51 -17.11
N ARG A 39 -11.19 6.29 -16.77
CA ARG A 39 -11.88 5.46 -15.77
C ARG A 39 -11.92 6.10 -14.39
N PHE A 40 -10.88 6.84 -14.00
CA PHE A 40 -10.90 7.59 -12.76
C PHE A 40 -12.01 8.66 -12.75
N PHE A 41 -12.18 9.41 -13.84
CA PHE A 41 -13.22 10.44 -13.93
C PHE A 41 -14.63 9.87 -14.10
N GLU A 42 -14.77 8.70 -14.74
CA GLU A 42 -16.05 7.99 -14.85
C GLU A 42 -16.47 7.31 -13.54
N ASN A 43 -15.55 6.59 -12.89
CA ASN A 43 -15.79 5.79 -11.70
C ASN A 43 -14.54 5.66 -10.82
N ASN A 44 -14.37 6.56 -9.87
CA ASN A 44 -13.23 6.54 -8.94
C ASN A 44 -13.35 5.51 -7.78
N TYR A 45 -14.39 4.67 -7.78
CA TYR A 45 -14.54 3.58 -6.81
C TYR A 45 -13.76 2.30 -7.20
N GLU A 46 -13.45 2.11 -8.49
CA GLU A 46 -12.69 0.95 -9.00
C GLU A 46 -11.17 1.11 -8.85
N LYS A 47 -10.73 1.16 -7.59
CA LYS A 47 -9.30 1.25 -7.26
C LYS A 47 -8.64 -0.12 -7.41
N HIS A 48 -7.40 -0.16 -7.86
CA HIS A 48 -6.60 -1.39 -7.90
C HIS A 48 -5.73 -1.53 -6.65
N ILE A 49 -5.02 -0.45 -6.29
CA ILE A 49 -4.21 -0.32 -5.08
C ILE A 49 -4.26 1.13 -4.58
N GLY A 50 -4.20 1.32 -3.27
CA GLY A 50 -4.13 2.63 -2.63
C GLY A 50 -3.07 2.71 -1.54
N PHE A 51 -2.58 3.92 -1.30
CA PHE A 51 -1.56 4.23 -0.31
C PHE A 51 -2.06 5.34 0.61
N SER A 52 -1.72 5.27 1.89
CA SER A 52 -1.97 6.32 2.87
C SER A 52 -0.71 6.58 3.69
N ILE A 53 -0.37 7.85 3.91
CA ILE A 53 0.77 8.31 4.71
C ILE A 53 0.23 9.32 5.73
N ASN A 54 0.13 8.91 6.99
CA ASN A 54 -0.26 9.81 8.08
C ASN A 54 0.96 10.64 8.50
N LEU A 55 0.81 11.97 8.47
CA LEU A 55 1.85 12.90 8.89
C LEU A 55 1.70 13.29 10.37
N LYS A 56 0.51 13.08 10.96
CA LYS A 56 0.29 13.32 12.39
C LYS A 56 1.04 12.33 13.27
N ASP A 57 1.72 12.87 14.28
CA ASP A 57 2.46 12.07 15.25
C ASP A 57 1.55 11.27 16.20
N ASN A 58 0.32 11.72 16.44
CA ASN A 58 -0.63 11.05 17.32
C ASN A 58 -1.39 9.89 16.67
N TYR A 59 -1.25 9.66 15.35
CA TYR A 59 -1.87 8.53 14.68
C TYR A 59 -0.96 7.29 14.75
N PRO A 60 -1.46 6.11 15.18
CA PRO A 60 -0.60 4.94 15.44
C PRO A 60 -0.04 4.29 14.17
N ILE A 61 -0.73 4.43 13.04
CA ILE A 61 -0.35 3.86 11.74
C ILE A 61 0.36 4.93 10.91
N THR A 62 1.59 4.71 10.50
CA THR A 62 2.32 5.67 9.67
C THR A 62 2.01 5.48 8.18
N TYR A 63 1.96 4.22 7.73
CA TYR A 63 1.75 3.88 6.33
C TYR A 63 0.70 2.79 6.18
N THR A 64 -0.16 2.92 5.17
CA THR A 64 -1.07 1.85 4.75
C THR A 64 -0.96 1.64 3.25
N ILE A 65 -0.99 0.38 2.83
CA ILE A 65 -1.08 -0.06 1.43
C ILE A 65 -2.28 -0.99 1.34
N ASN A 66 -3.29 -0.65 0.54
CA ASN A 66 -4.48 -1.46 0.33
C ASN A 66 -4.49 -1.97 -1.10
N VAL A 67 -4.45 -3.28 -1.31
CA VAL A 67 -4.66 -3.91 -2.61
C VAL A 67 -6.12 -4.31 -2.69
N PHE A 68 -6.84 -3.74 -3.65
CA PHE A 68 -8.26 -4.01 -3.89
C PHE A 68 -8.46 -4.98 -5.05
N GLN A 69 -7.55 -4.98 -6.03
CA GLN A 69 -7.55 -5.92 -7.15
C GLN A 69 -6.12 -6.43 -7.39
N ALA A 70 -5.83 -7.63 -6.88
CA ALA A 70 -4.47 -8.20 -6.92
C ALA A 70 -3.92 -8.36 -8.35
N ASN A 71 -4.73 -8.90 -9.29
CA ASN A 71 -4.32 -9.09 -10.68
C ASN A 71 -3.92 -7.77 -11.35
N LYS A 72 -4.77 -6.74 -11.23
CA LYS A 72 -4.49 -5.42 -11.81
C LYS A 72 -3.32 -4.71 -11.16
N THR A 73 -3.17 -4.87 -9.84
CA THR A 73 -2.00 -4.37 -9.12
C THR A 73 -0.72 -4.97 -9.66
N LYS A 74 -0.66 -6.30 -9.82
CA LYS A 74 0.51 -7.00 -10.36
C LYS A 74 0.85 -6.56 -11.78
N GLU A 75 -0.17 -6.42 -12.63
CA GLU A 75 -0.01 -6.10 -14.05
C GLU A 75 0.41 -4.64 -14.29
N LEU A 76 -0.19 -3.68 -13.55
CA LEU A 76 -0.16 -2.25 -13.88
C LEU A 76 0.55 -1.36 -12.86
N HIS A 77 0.66 -1.79 -11.60
CA HIS A 77 1.05 -0.91 -10.48
C HIS A 77 2.15 -1.46 -9.57
N ASN A 78 2.63 -2.69 -9.83
CA ASN A 78 3.55 -3.40 -8.94
C ASN A 78 4.84 -2.63 -8.64
N ASP A 79 5.40 -1.96 -9.64
CA ASP A 79 6.63 -1.19 -9.50
C ASP A 79 6.50 -0.05 -8.48
N ILE A 80 5.32 0.57 -8.38
CA ILE A 80 5.05 1.63 -7.39
C ILE A 80 5.04 1.05 -5.98
N ALA A 81 4.35 -0.07 -5.77
CA ALA A 81 4.35 -0.75 -4.49
C ALA A 81 5.78 -1.10 -4.05
N ILE A 82 6.61 -1.62 -4.97
CA ILE A 82 8.01 -1.93 -4.72
C ILE A 82 8.82 -0.69 -4.32
N GLU A 83 8.71 0.43 -5.05
CA GLU A 83 9.42 1.66 -4.71
C GLU A 83 9.00 2.23 -3.35
N VAL A 84 7.71 2.20 -3.04
CA VAL A 84 7.19 2.66 -1.74
C VAL A 84 7.70 1.76 -0.62
N LEU A 85 7.67 0.44 -0.78
CA LEU A 85 8.22 -0.50 0.21
C LEU A 85 9.72 -0.31 0.43
N LYS A 86 10.49 -0.03 -0.63
CA LYS A 86 11.91 0.37 -0.50
C LYS A 86 12.06 1.64 0.32
N ALA A 87 11.25 2.66 0.05
CA ALA A 87 11.32 3.92 0.78
C ALA A 87 10.94 3.78 2.27
N ILE A 88 10.01 2.89 2.60
CA ILE A 88 9.55 2.65 3.98
C ILE A 88 10.58 1.87 4.79
N PHE A 89 11.16 0.80 4.22
CA PHE A 89 11.94 -0.19 4.96
C PHE A 89 13.44 -0.15 4.71
N ASP A 90 13.91 0.63 3.74
CA ASP A 90 15.34 0.88 3.47
C ASP A 90 16.14 -0.44 3.41
N ASN A 91 17.01 -0.72 4.39
CA ASN A 91 17.86 -1.91 4.43
C ASN A 91 17.11 -3.26 4.45
N GLU A 92 15.88 -3.33 4.95
CA GLU A 92 15.07 -4.57 4.92
C GLU A 92 13.95 -4.54 3.86
N SER A 93 14.07 -3.70 2.83
CA SER A 93 13.06 -3.59 1.78
C SER A 93 12.75 -4.93 1.09
N GLN A 94 13.76 -5.78 0.89
CA GLN A 94 13.59 -7.08 0.22
C GLN A 94 12.66 -8.01 1.00
N LYS A 95 12.71 -7.98 2.33
CA LYS A 95 11.79 -8.74 3.18
C LYS A 95 10.35 -8.26 2.97
N ALA A 96 10.13 -6.94 2.97
CA ALA A 96 8.81 -6.36 2.75
C ALA A 96 8.27 -6.66 1.35
N ILE A 97 9.11 -6.54 0.32
CA ILE A 97 8.76 -6.85 -1.08
C ILE A 97 8.41 -8.34 -1.23
N SER A 98 9.17 -9.23 -0.60
CA SER A 98 8.89 -10.67 -0.62
C SER A 98 7.54 -10.99 0.01
N GLU A 99 7.24 -10.41 1.17
CA GLU A 99 5.95 -10.62 1.85
C GLU A 99 4.77 -10.00 1.10
N PHE A 100 4.97 -8.85 0.44
CA PHE A 100 3.98 -8.24 -0.45
C PHE A 100 3.71 -9.14 -1.66
N ASN A 101 4.74 -9.58 -2.38
CA ASN A 101 4.60 -10.43 -3.56
C ASN A 101 3.94 -11.76 -3.21
N LYS A 102 4.34 -12.41 -2.11
CA LYS A 102 3.74 -13.65 -1.61
C LYS A 102 2.22 -13.51 -1.43
N ARG A 103 1.77 -12.39 -0.83
CA ARG A 103 0.34 -12.13 -0.60
C ARG A 103 -0.40 -11.74 -1.87
N LEU A 104 0.27 -11.00 -2.76
CA LEU A 104 -0.26 -10.69 -4.07
C LEU A 104 -0.54 -11.96 -4.87
N GLU A 105 0.38 -12.93 -4.87
CA GLU A 105 0.16 -14.24 -5.50
C GLU A 105 -0.99 -15.02 -4.85
N ALA A 106 -1.05 -15.04 -3.52
CA ALA A 106 -2.10 -15.72 -2.78
C ALA A 106 -3.49 -15.15 -3.15
N ALA A 107 -3.62 -13.81 -3.13
CA ALA A 107 -4.85 -13.11 -3.53
C ALA A 107 -5.22 -13.36 -5.00
N ILE A 108 -4.24 -13.42 -5.91
CA ILE A 108 -4.48 -13.76 -7.33
C ILE A 108 -5.04 -15.17 -7.49
N LYS A 109 -4.58 -16.12 -6.66
CA LYS A 109 -5.06 -17.51 -6.67
C LYS A 109 -6.38 -17.71 -5.91
N GLY A 110 -6.92 -16.66 -5.28
CA GLY A 110 -8.08 -16.74 -4.40
C GLY A 110 -7.80 -17.49 -3.09
N GLU A 111 -6.52 -17.59 -2.71
CA GLU A 111 -6.11 -18.16 -1.42
C GLU A 111 -6.36 -17.14 -0.30
N GLU A 112 -6.70 -17.63 0.89
CA GLU A 112 -6.91 -16.77 2.05
C GLU A 112 -5.60 -16.08 2.46
N VAL A 113 -5.59 -14.75 2.45
CA VAL A 113 -4.47 -13.95 2.97
C VAL A 113 -4.59 -13.87 4.49
N LYS A 114 -3.86 -14.74 5.20
CA LYS A 114 -3.88 -14.74 6.67
C LYS A 114 -3.42 -13.41 7.27
N GLU A 115 -4.11 -13.00 8.33
CA GLU A 115 -3.63 -11.92 9.17
C GLU A 115 -2.33 -12.32 9.88
N GLU A 116 -1.33 -11.43 9.83
CA GLU A 116 -0.03 -11.68 10.43
C GLU A 116 0.61 -10.38 10.90
N TRP A 117 1.32 -10.46 12.03
CA TRP A 117 2.19 -9.41 12.53
C TRP A 117 3.64 -9.84 12.44
N ILE A 118 4.46 -9.04 11.75
CA ILE A 118 5.92 -9.22 11.73
C ILE A 118 6.60 -7.89 12.03
N THR A 119 7.91 -7.97 12.29
CA THR A 119 8.77 -6.78 12.38
C THR A 119 9.66 -6.71 11.15
N ILE A 120 9.70 -5.54 10.50
CA ILE A 120 10.60 -5.25 9.38
C ILE A 120 11.31 -3.91 9.67
N ASN A 121 12.64 -3.91 9.65
CA ASN A 121 13.48 -2.76 9.98
C ASN A 121 13.04 -2.06 11.29
N GLY A 122 12.80 -2.86 12.34
CA GLY A 122 12.34 -2.38 13.65
C GLY A 122 10.90 -1.85 13.70
N LYS A 123 10.16 -1.87 12.59
CA LYS A 123 8.77 -1.39 12.51
C LYS A 123 7.79 -2.57 12.60
N PRO A 124 6.76 -2.49 13.46
CA PRO A 124 5.65 -3.42 13.44
C PRO A 124 4.84 -3.29 12.14
N VAL A 125 4.65 -4.40 11.45
CA VAL A 125 3.89 -4.49 10.20
C VAL A 125 2.78 -5.50 10.39
N ARG A 126 1.54 -5.06 10.15
CA ARG A 126 0.37 -5.93 10.09
C ARG A 126 0.00 -6.14 8.63
N PHE A 127 -0.10 -7.40 8.25
CA PHE A 127 -0.78 -7.82 7.04
C PHE A 127 -2.19 -8.26 7.41
N GLY A 128 -3.21 -7.66 6.80
CA GLY A 128 -4.61 -8.00 7.03
C GLY A 128 -5.28 -8.54 5.77
N ALA A 129 -6.19 -9.51 5.95
CA ALA A 129 -7.12 -9.93 4.92
C ALA A 129 -8.27 -8.91 4.84
N THR A 130 -8.69 -8.53 3.64
CA THR A 130 -9.93 -7.76 3.44
C THR A 130 -10.94 -8.49 2.55
N GLY A 131 -10.59 -9.68 2.05
CA GLY A 131 -11.39 -10.51 1.14
C GLY A 131 -10.52 -11.49 0.35
N TYR A 132 -11.07 -12.15 -0.67
CA TYR A 132 -10.37 -13.19 -1.44
C TYR A 132 -9.32 -12.65 -2.43
N ASP A 133 -9.47 -11.42 -2.92
CA ASP A 133 -8.60 -10.78 -3.91
C ASP A 133 -7.97 -9.46 -3.41
N CYS A 134 -8.13 -9.18 -2.12
CA CYS A 134 -7.73 -7.94 -1.49
C CYS A 134 -7.05 -8.16 -0.14
N PHE A 135 -6.06 -7.33 0.13
CA PHE A 135 -5.31 -7.35 1.38
C PHE A 135 -4.77 -5.97 1.71
N MET A 136 -4.39 -5.80 2.97
CA MET A 136 -3.82 -4.57 3.48
C MET A 136 -2.47 -4.84 4.12
N ILE A 137 -1.55 -3.89 3.96
CA ILE A 137 -0.33 -3.76 4.76
C ILE A 137 -0.45 -2.47 5.56
N SER A 138 -0.28 -2.53 6.87
CA SER A 138 -0.20 -1.34 7.72
C SER A 138 1.10 -1.36 8.54
N VAL A 139 1.78 -0.22 8.57
CA VAL A 139 3.05 -0.03 9.27
C VAL A 139 2.82 0.87 10.46
N TRP A 140 3.01 0.33 11.65
CA TRP A 140 2.66 0.97 12.91
C TRP A 140 3.88 1.60 13.56
N LYS A 141 3.66 2.62 14.41
CA LYS A 141 4.69 3.20 15.28
C LYS A 141 5.05 2.26 16.43
N TYR A 142 4.07 1.51 16.91
CA TYR A 142 4.19 0.52 17.98
C TYR A 142 3.23 -0.64 17.70
N LYS A 143 3.60 -1.85 18.15
CA LYS A 143 2.72 -3.01 18.02
C LYS A 143 1.59 -2.83 19.04
N PRO A 144 0.30 -2.90 18.63
CA PRO A 144 -0.79 -2.87 19.58
C PRO A 144 -0.65 -4.01 20.59
N GLU A 145 -0.86 -3.71 21.87
CA GLU A 145 -1.11 -4.75 22.85
C GLU A 145 -2.47 -5.36 22.52
N VAL A 146 -2.49 -6.63 22.15
CA VAL A 146 -3.74 -7.37 21.96
C VAL A 146 -4.30 -7.56 23.36
N GLN A 147 -5.42 -6.88 23.66
CA GLN A 147 -6.19 -7.10 24.89
C GLN A 147 -6.96 -8.41 24.82
#